data_AF-A0A974HYD2-F1
#
_entry.id   AF-A0A974HYD2-F1
#
_cell.length_a   1.000
_cell.length_b   1.000
_cell.length_c   1.000
_cell.angle_alpha   90.00
_cell.angle_beta   90.00
_cell.angle_gamma   90.00
#
_symmetry.space_group_name_H-M   'P 1'
#
loop_
_entity.id
_entity.type
_entity.pdbx_description
1 polymer ?
#
loop_
_entity_poly.entity_id
_entity_poly.type
_entity_poly.pdbx_seq_one_letter_code
_entity_poly.pdbx_strand_id
1 'polypeptide(L)'
;MMLLLALMLHVVAVTWAQYDYYYSQHDYSPDDQWVNLFRQGFNFQCPHGQVVVAIRSTYSKKEGSDRQWNYGCMPTPHELGEPTECWWEEINRAGMEWYEMRYLEACYGESSTLRDGHCR
;
A
#
# COMPACT_ATOMS: atom_id res chain seq x y z
N MET A 1 -26.34 -38.41 -3.24
CA MET A 1 -25.26 -38.16 -4.23
C MET A 1 -25.58 -36.99 -5.16
N MET A 2 -26.68 -37.00 -5.91
CA MET A 2 -27.03 -35.91 -6.85
C MET A 2 -27.20 -34.53 -6.16
N LEU A 3 -27.82 -34.49 -4.97
CA LEU A 3 -27.98 -33.24 -4.19
C LEU A 3 -26.64 -32.67 -3.69
N LEU A 4 -25.71 -33.53 -3.30
CA LEU A 4 -24.37 -33.12 -2.86
C LEU A 4 -23.56 -32.56 -4.03
N LEU A 5 -23.63 -33.19 -5.20
CA LEU A 5 -23.00 -32.69 -6.42
C LEU A 5 -23.56 -31.33 -6.85
N ALA A 6 -24.88 -31.16 -6.78
CA ALA A 6 -25.52 -29.88 -7.09
C ALA A 6 -25.08 -28.76 -6.12
N LEU A 7 -25.04 -29.05 -4.82
CA LEU A 7 -24.53 -28.12 -3.80
C LEU A 7 -23.08 -27.73 -4.05
N MET A 8 -22.21 -28.71 -4.34
CA MET A 8 -20.81 -28.43 -4.65
C MET A 8 -20.68 -27.59 -5.92
N LEU A 9 -21.49 -27.83 -6.95
CA LEU A 9 -21.49 -27.00 -8.16
C LEU A 9 -21.89 -25.55 -7.88
N HIS A 10 -22.89 -25.34 -7.02
CA HIS A 10 -23.33 -23.99 -6.65
C HIS A 10 -22.28 -23.28 -5.80
N VAL A 11 -21.68 -23.97 -4.83
CA VAL A 11 -20.58 -23.41 -4.02
C VAL A 11 -19.41 -23.04 -4.93
N VAL A 12 -19.03 -23.94 -5.84
CA VAL A 12 -17.98 -23.67 -6.83
C VAL A 12 -18.34 -22.44 -7.65
N ALA A 13 -19.52 -22.39 -8.29
CA ALA A 13 -19.95 -21.23 -9.09
C ALA A 13 -19.97 -19.91 -8.30
N VAL A 14 -20.43 -19.91 -7.05
CA VAL A 14 -20.45 -18.73 -6.17
C VAL A 14 -19.02 -18.30 -5.82
N THR A 15 -18.12 -19.25 -5.49
CA THR A 15 -16.73 -18.93 -5.17
C THR A 15 -15.95 -18.37 -6.36
N TRP A 16 -16.18 -18.87 -7.58
CA TRP A 16 -15.59 -18.29 -8.79
C TRP A 16 -16.10 -16.87 -9.05
N ALA A 17 -17.40 -16.62 -8.88
CA ALA A 17 -17.96 -15.28 -9.04
C ALA A 17 -17.41 -14.28 -8.02
N GLN A 18 -17.21 -14.70 -6.77
CA GLN A 18 -16.59 -13.86 -5.74
C GLN A 18 -15.09 -13.64 -6.00
N TYR A 19 -14.36 -14.66 -6.47
CA TYR A 19 -12.95 -14.56 -6.82
C TYR A 19 -12.73 -13.56 -7.97
N ASP A 20 -13.55 -13.64 -9.02
CA ASP A 20 -13.48 -12.76 -10.17
C ASP A 20 -13.86 -11.31 -9.80
N TYR A 21 -14.89 -11.12 -8.97
CA TYR A 21 -15.24 -9.79 -8.45
C TYR A 21 -14.11 -9.15 -7.62
N TYR A 22 -13.48 -9.92 -6.73
CA TYR A 22 -12.38 -9.43 -5.89
C TYR A 22 -11.13 -9.06 -6.70
N TYR A 23 -10.80 -9.82 -7.75
CA TYR A 23 -9.69 -9.50 -8.65
C TYR A 23 -10.03 -8.37 -9.62
N SER A 24 -11.27 -8.32 -10.11
CA SER A 24 -11.73 -7.29 -11.04
C SER A 24 -11.89 -5.92 -10.38
N GLN A 25 -12.07 -5.84 -9.05
CA GLN A 25 -12.14 -4.55 -8.37
C GLN A 25 -10.77 -3.86 -8.33
N HIS A 26 -9.67 -4.61 -8.25
CA HIS A 26 -8.33 -4.03 -8.37
C HIS A 26 -7.98 -3.97 -9.85
N ASP A 27 -8.58 -3.01 -10.55
CA ASP A 27 -8.34 -2.68 -11.94
C ASP A 27 -6.87 -2.24 -12.09
N TYR A 28 -5.98 -3.23 -12.17
CA TYR A 28 -4.69 -3.10 -12.80
C TYR A 28 -4.96 -3.38 -14.27
N SER A 29 -5.35 -2.34 -15.01
CA SER A 29 -5.37 -2.42 -16.45
C SER A 29 -4.00 -2.96 -16.90
N PRO A 30 -3.93 -3.94 -17.80
CA PRO A 30 -2.66 -4.44 -18.34
C PRO A 30 -1.80 -3.33 -18.98
N ASP A 31 -2.43 -2.20 -19.33
CA ASP A 31 -1.82 -0.98 -19.83
C ASP A 31 -1.57 0.09 -18.76
N ASP A 32 -1.84 -0.20 -17.47
CA ASP A 32 -1.62 0.74 -16.38
C ASP A 32 -0.13 1.02 -16.22
N GLN A 33 0.22 2.22 -16.65
CA GLN A 33 1.57 2.72 -16.70
C GLN A 33 2.16 2.79 -15.28
N TRP A 34 3.40 2.31 -15.12
CA TRP A 34 4.17 2.55 -13.91
C TRP A 34 4.26 4.06 -13.67
N VAL A 35 3.98 4.51 -12.44
CA VAL A 35 4.01 5.94 -12.11
C VAL A 35 5.44 6.49 -12.05
N ASN A 36 6.44 5.59 -12.07
CA ASN A 36 7.84 5.93 -12.03
C ASN A 36 8.72 4.92 -12.80
N LEU A 37 9.89 5.39 -13.21
CA LEU A 37 10.98 4.53 -13.64
C LEU A 37 11.85 4.14 -12.42
N PHE A 38 12.70 3.13 -12.59
CA PHE A 38 13.71 2.82 -11.59
C PHE A 38 14.66 4.01 -11.39
N ARG A 39 15.18 4.14 -10.17
CA ARG A 39 16.11 5.16 -9.71
C ARG A 39 15.52 6.57 -9.80
N GLN A 40 14.19 6.69 -9.80
CA GLN A 40 13.47 7.94 -9.77
C GLN A 40 12.50 7.98 -8.61
N GLY A 41 12.44 9.13 -7.95
CA GLY A 41 11.37 9.44 -7.01
C GLY A 41 10.04 9.62 -7.75
N PHE A 42 8.95 9.56 -7.00
CA PHE A 42 7.61 9.77 -7.53
C PHE A 42 6.72 10.48 -6.53
N ASN A 43 5.72 11.18 -7.05
CA ASN A 43 4.62 11.73 -6.28
C ASN A 43 3.35 11.34 -7.03
N PHE A 44 2.51 10.54 -6.39
CA PHE A 44 1.26 10.07 -6.97
C PHE A 44 0.09 10.55 -6.11
N GLN A 45 -0.95 11.06 -6.78
CA GLN A 45 -2.19 11.49 -6.16
C GLN A 45 -3.34 10.97 -7.02
N CYS A 46 -4.33 10.36 -6.37
CA CYS A 46 -5.56 9.98 -7.05
C CYS A 46 -6.29 11.23 -7.55
N PRO A 47 -7.12 11.09 -8.60
CA PRO A 47 -8.05 12.14 -9.00
C PRO A 47 -8.90 12.65 -7.83
N HIS A 48 -9.36 13.89 -7.92
CA HIS A 48 -10.17 14.49 -6.86
C HIS A 48 -11.42 13.64 -6.55
N GLY A 49 -11.69 13.43 -5.25
CA GLY A 49 -12.81 12.59 -4.78
C GLY A 49 -12.55 11.08 -4.85
N GLN A 50 -11.31 10.66 -5.11
CA GLN A 50 -10.88 9.27 -5.06
C GLN A 50 -9.79 9.04 -4.03
N VAL A 51 -9.67 7.79 -3.57
CA VAL A 51 -8.65 7.33 -2.62
C VAL A 51 -7.88 6.14 -3.20
N VAL A 52 -6.63 5.98 -2.76
CA VAL A 52 -5.82 4.81 -3.10
C VAL A 52 -6.42 3.59 -2.42
N VAL A 53 -6.72 2.55 -3.19
CA VAL A 53 -7.27 1.29 -2.70
C VAL A 53 -6.39 0.08 -3.01
N ALA A 54 -5.45 0.22 -3.94
CA ALA A 54 -4.55 -0.86 -4.35
C ALA A 54 -3.15 -0.31 -4.62
N ILE A 55 -2.12 -1.08 -4.25
CA ILE A 55 -0.71 -0.72 -4.45
C ILE A 55 0.03 -1.95 -5.01
N ARG A 56 0.69 -1.77 -6.15
CA ARG A 56 1.52 -2.79 -6.80
C ARG A 56 2.93 -2.28 -6.96
N SER A 57 3.91 -3.17 -6.80
CA SER A 57 5.31 -2.84 -7.09
C SER A 57 6.06 -3.98 -7.78
N THR A 58 7.07 -3.62 -8.55
CA THR A 58 8.05 -4.56 -9.13
C THR A 58 9.46 -4.17 -8.71
N TYR A 59 10.19 -5.09 -8.08
CA TYR A 59 11.58 -4.91 -7.69
C TYR A 59 12.54 -5.37 -8.79
N SER A 60 13.64 -4.64 -8.99
CA SER A 60 14.73 -5.04 -9.88
C SER A 60 16.09 -4.87 -9.22
N LYS A 61 16.82 -5.98 -9.09
CA LYS A 61 18.23 -5.96 -8.64
C LYS A 61 19.14 -5.31 -9.67
N LYS A 62 18.89 -5.54 -10.97
CA LYS A 62 19.70 -5.00 -12.08
C LYS A 62 19.62 -3.47 -12.13
N GLU A 63 18.44 -2.93 -11.86
CA GLU A 63 18.19 -1.49 -11.84
C GLU A 63 18.49 -0.87 -10.47
N GLY A 64 19.59 -1.31 -9.85
CA GLY A 64 20.09 -0.70 -8.61
C GLY A 64 19.35 -1.11 -7.34
N SER A 65 18.66 -2.25 -7.35
CA SER A 65 17.85 -2.72 -6.21
C SER A 65 16.71 -1.77 -5.86
N ASP A 66 16.00 -1.30 -6.88
CA ASP A 66 14.90 -0.34 -6.74
C ASP A 66 13.55 -0.91 -7.20
N ARG A 67 12.47 -0.16 -6.96
CA ARG A 67 11.10 -0.55 -7.25
C ARG A 67 10.40 0.45 -8.16
N GLN A 68 9.61 -0.09 -9.08
CA GLN A 68 8.56 0.66 -9.78
C GLN A 68 7.23 0.45 -9.07
N TRP A 69 6.39 1.47 -9.11
CA TRP A 69 5.12 1.53 -8.40
C TRP A 69 3.95 1.79 -9.34
N ASN A 70 2.80 1.23 -8.96
CA ASN A 70 1.53 1.45 -9.60
C ASN A 70 0.43 1.43 -8.53
N TYR A 71 -0.58 2.28 -8.71
CA TYR A 71 -1.61 2.57 -7.71
C TYR A 71 -2.99 2.50 -8.36
N GLY A 72 -3.93 1.83 -7.68
CA GLY A 72 -5.34 1.82 -8.05
C GLY A 72 -6.13 2.82 -7.19
N CYS A 73 -6.99 3.60 -7.84
CA CYS A 73 -7.83 4.61 -7.19
C CYS A 73 -9.32 4.24 -7.32
N MET A 74 -10.11 4.55 -6.30
CA MET A 74 -11.58 4.44 -6.34
C MET A 74 -12.26 5.65 -5.73
N PRO A 75 -13.49 5.98 -6.17
CA PRO A 75 -14.29 7.01 -5.52
C PRO A 75 -14.43 6.78 -4.01
N THR A 76 -14.29 7.85 -3.23
CA THR A 76 -14.53 7.79 -1.78
C THR A 76 -16.00 7.46 -1.54
N PRO A 77 -16.32 6.40 -0.77
CA PRO A 77 -17.70 6.13 -0.36
C PRO A 77 -18.30 7.32 0.39
N HIS A 78 -19.57 7.63 0.16
CA HIS A 78 -20.26 8.76 0.81
C HIS A 78 -20.29 8.64 2.34
N GLU A 79 -20.19 7.42 2.88
CA GLU A 79 -20.18 7.14 4.31
C GLU A 79 -18.86 7.48 5.00
N LEU A 80 -17.76 7.65 4.25
CA LEU A 80 -16.47 8.02 4.83
C LEU A 80 -16.37 9.51 5.23
N GLY A 81 -17.38 10.31 4.89
CA GLY A 81 -17.40 11.74 5.15
C GLY A 81 -16.40 12.52 4.28
N GLU A 82 -16.36 13.83 4.47
CA GLU A 82 -15.34 14.67 3.84
C GLU A 82 -14.02 14.56 4.61
N PRO A 83 -12.87 14.43 3.93
CA PRO A 83 -11.57 14.49 4.59
C PRO A 83 -11.46 15.82 5.32
N THR A 84 -11.49 15.80 6.66
CA THR A 84 -11.34 17.03 7.45
C THR A 84 -9.91 17.52 7.39
N GLU A 85 -8.95 16.58 7.32
CA GLU A 85 -7.52 16.85 7.25
C GLU A 85 -6.78 15.71 6.55
N CYS A 86 -5.84 16.02 5.66
CA CYS A 86 -4.99 15.04 4.97
C CYS A 86 -3.54 15.22 5.43
N TRP A 87 -3.04 14.27 6.20
CA TRP A 87 -1.62 14.23 6.59
C TRP A 87 -1.07 12.88 6.16
N TRP A 88 0.12 12.88 5.55
CA TRP A 88 0.96 11.71 5.73
C TRP A 88 1.21 11.64 7.24
N GLU A 89 0.95 10.51 7.90
CA GLU A 89 1.61 10.28 9.18
C GLU A 89 3.10 10.45 8.88
N GLU A 90 3.67 11.57 9.33
CA GLU A 90 5.03 11.91 8.99
C GLU A 90 5.89 10.73 9.45
N ILE A 91 6.49 9.98 8.50
CA ILE A 91 7.48 8.95 8.84
C ILE A 91 8.65 9.59 9.63
N ASN A 92 8.78 10.92 9.61
CA ASN A 92 9.55 11.69 10.59
C ASN A 92 8.78 12.96 10.99
N ARG A 93 8.31 13.04 12.24
CA ARG A 93 7.86 14.30 12.85
C ARG A 93 8.84 15.42 12.48
N ALA A 94 8.42 16.37 11.66
CA ALA A 94 9.19 17.45 11.03
C ALA A 94 10.71 17.56 11.34
N GLY A 95 11.57 17.23 10.37
CA GLY A 95 12.89 17.89 10.23
C GLY A 95 14.15 17.13 10.64
N MET A 96 14.15 15.80 10.77
CA MET A 96 15.38 15.05 11.12
C MET A 96 15.99 14.39 9.86
N GLU A 97 17.27 14.66 9.58
CA GLU A 97 17.98 14.12 8.42
C GLU A 97 18.28 12.61 8.58
N TRP A 98 18.27 11.89 7.45
CA TRP A 98 18.42 10.43 7.33
C TRP A 98 19.71 9.82 7.91
N TYR A 99 20.67 10.61 8.42
CA TYR A 99 21.94 10.11 8.95
C TYR A 99 21.86 9.60 10.40
N GLU A 100 20.74 9.83 11.10
CA GLU A 100 20.59 9.49 12.52
C GLU A 100 20.07 8.06 12.78
N MET A 101 19.99 7.20 11.75
CA MET A 101 19.64 5.77 11.96
C MET A 101 20.73 4.95 12.66
N ARG A 102 21.98 5.43 12.74
CA ARG A 102 23.06 4.71 13.45
C ARG A 102 22.97 4.81 14.97
N TYR A 103 22.22 5.77 15.52
CA TYR A 103 22.07 5.92 16.97
C TYR A 103 20.87 5.13 17.53
N LEU A 104 19.85 4.86 16.69
CA LEU A 104 18.67 4.09 17.09
C LEU A 104 18.95 2.60 17.27
N GLU A 105 19.94 2.03 16.57
CA GLU A 105 20.41 0.67 16.86
C GLU A 105 20.98 0.55 18.29
N ALA A 106 21.47 1.64 18.90
CA ALA A 106 22.07 1.61 20.23
C ALA A 106 21.05 1.57 21.39
N CYS A 107 19.82 2.08 21.20
CA CYS A 107 18.80 2.07 22.27
C CYS A 107 17.75 0.94 22.10
N TYR A 108 17.89 0.05 21.11
CA TYR A 108 16.99 -1.10 20.92
C TYR A 108 17.27 -2.27 21.88
N GLY A 109 17.94 -1.99 22.99
CA GLY A 109 18.11 -2.88 24.14
C GLY A 109 17.15 -2.45 25.27
N GLU A 110 16.17 -3.31 25.51
CA GLU A 110 15.23 -3.39 26.65
C GLU A 110 15.08 -2.13 27.54
N SER A 111 13.94 -1.42 27.35
CA SER A 111 13.38 -0.39 28.25
C SER A 111 14.11 0.96 28.36
N SER A 112 14.69 1.49 27.27
CA SER A 112 15.21 2.86 27.26
C SER A 112 14.38 3.78 26.34
N THR A 113 13.89 4.91 26.88
CA THR A 113 13.19 5.95 26.10
C THR A 113 14.15 7.06 25.70
N LEU A 114 14.20 7.40 24.41
CA LEU A 114 15.03 8.46 23.88
C LEU A 114 14.48 9.84 24.29
N ARG A 115 15.25 10.58 25.09
CA ARG A 115 15.04 12.02 25.35
C ARG A 115 16.37 12.72 25.13
N ASP A 116 16.38 13.75 24.30
CA ASP A 116 17.54 14.62 24.03
C ASP A 116 18.81 13.87 23.57
N GLY A 117 18.65 12.88 22.69
CA GLY A 117 19.77 12.20 22.02
C GLY A 117 20.65 11.31 22.92
N HIS A 118 20.19 10.97 24.13
CA HIS A 118 20.90 10.08 25.06
C HIS A 118 20.01 8.88 25.40
N CYS A 119 20.53 7.64 25.26
CA CYS A 119 19.86 6.47 25.82
C CYS A 119 19.97 6.52 27.35
N ARG A 120 18.83 6.41 28.06
CA ARG A 120 18.80 6.11 29.50
C ARG A 120 18.09 4.80 29.72
#